data_AF-S0GLS1-F1
#
_entry.id   AF-S0GLS1-F1
#
_cell.length_a   1.000
_cell.length_b   1.000
_cell.length_c   1.000
_cell.angle_alpha   90.00
_cell.angle_beta   90.00
_cell.angle_gamma   90.00
#
_symmetry.space_group_name_H-M   'P 1'
#
loop_
_entity.id
_entity.type
_entity.pdbx_description
1 polymer ?
#
loop_
_entity_poly.entity_id
_entity_poly.type
_entity_poly.pdbx_seq_one_letter_code
_entity_poly.pdbx_strand_id
1 'polypeptide(L)'
;MVKIQIHIGDIVKGRVKTLAKNYALIELGELIATLPSTEYSWNKDCDIKKVLSVGDVITAVVIIIDSDIVVVSVKRLNKNPWNEVDSNYVIGQKVKGNVNNIVSFGAFVELEDGLQGLLHKNEMSLDGKSEPSSILTENQEIEVEVISIESDKKRISFSLKYQL
;
A
#
# COMPACT_ATOMS: atom_id res chain seq x y z
N MET A 1 -31.41 12.80 -19.03
CA MET A 1 -30.29 11.96 -19.53
C MET A 1 -29.00 12.60 -19.05
N VAL A 2 -28.38 12.05 -18.01
CA VAL A 2 -27.17 12.61 -17.40
C VAL A 2 -25.98 12.03 -18.17
N LYS A 3 -25.42 12.81 -19.12
CA LYS A 3 -24.14 12.46 -19.75
C LYS A 3 -23.07 12.59 -18.67
N ILE A 4 -22.58 11.47 -18.16
CA ILE A 4 -21.43 11.46 -17.27
C ILE A 4 -20.21 11.81 -18.14
N GLN A 5 -19.74 13.06 -18.04
CA GLN A 5 -18.48 13.48 -18.64
C GLN A 5 -17.35 12.97 -17.75
N ILE A 6 -16.91 11.74 -17.99
CA ILE A 6 -15.77 11.15 -17.29
C ILE A 6 -14.49 11.71 -17.91
N HIS A 7 -13.62 12.28 -17.08
CA HIS A 7 -12.29 12.71 -17.48
C HIS A 7 -11.22 11.76 -16.95
N ILE A 8 -10.05 11.76 -17.60
CA ILE A 8 -8.87 11.07 -17.07
C ILE A 8 -8.53 11.68 -15.70
N GLY A 9 -8.46 10.84 -14.67
CA GLY A 9 -8.25 11.24 -13.28
C GLY A 9 -9.51 11.28 -12.42
N ASP A 10 -10.71 11.11 -12.99
CA ASP A 10 -11.94 11.09 -12.21
C ASP A 10 -12.05 9.79 -11.39
N ILE A 11 -12.55 9.95 -10.16
CA ILE A 11 -12.89 8.84 -9.28
C ILE A 11 -14.28 8.34 -9.66
N VAL A 12 -14.34 7.09 -10.10
CA VAL A 12 -15.59 6.46 -10.54
C VAL A 12 -15.89 5.26 -9.65
N LYS A 13 -17.19 5.08 -9.34
CA LYS A 13 -17.69 3.91 -8.62
C LYS A 13 -18.33 2.98 -9.63
N GLY A 14 -17.92 1.72 -9.62
CA GLY A 14 -18.40 0.76 -10.58
C GLY A 14 -18.62 -0.61 -9.98
N ARG A 15 -19.49 -1.38 -10.63
CA ARG A 15 -19.83 -2.72 -10.19
C ARG A 15 -19.03 -3.74 -10.97
N VAL A 16 -18.40 -4.68 -10.30
CA VAL A 16 -17.67 -5.76 -10.94
C VAL A 16 -18.65 -6.63 -11.73
N LYS A 17 -18.59 -6.54 -13.05
CA LYS A 17 -19.43 -7.33 -13.96
C LYS A 17 -18.81 -8.70 -14.22
N THR A 18 -17.49 -8.74 -14.38
CA THR A 18 -16.77 -9.97 -14.69
C THR A 18 -15.38 -9.93 -14.10
N LEU A 19 -14.92 -11.08 -13.57
CA LEU A 19 -13.58 -11.24 -13.04
C LEU A 19 -12.85 -12.29 -13.88
N ALA A 20 -11.78 -11.88 -14.54
CA ALA A 20 -10.84 -12.77 -15.18
C ALA A 20 -9.66 -13.06 -14.23
N LYS A 21 -8.74 -13.93 -14.66
CA LYS A 21 -7.57 -14.31 -13.85
C LYS A 21 -6.64 -13.11 -13.58
N ASN A 22 -6.50 -12.21 -14.55
CA ASN A 22 -5.51 -11.11 -14.53
C ASN A 22 -6.14 -9.70 -14.66
N TYR A 23 -7.46 -9.60 -14.81
CA TYR A 23 -8.18 -8.32 -14.91
C TYR A 23 -9.64 -8.48 -14.46
N ALA A 24 -10.27 -7.38 -14.06
CA ALA A 24 -11.68 -7.28 -13.74
C ALA A 24 -12.37 -6.29 -14.68
N LEU A 25 -13.57 -6.61 -15.14
CA LEU A 25 -14.45 -5.70 -15.86
C LEU A 25 -15.41 -5.05 -14.87
N ILE A 26 -15.41 -3.74 -14.87
CA ILE A 26 -16.17 -2.89 -13.97
C ILE A 26 -17.17 -2.11 -14.80
N GLU A 27 -18.43 -2.29 -14.50
CA GLU A 27 -19.52 -1.56 -15.11
C GLU A 27 -19.70 -0.21 -14.41
N LEU A 28 -19.54 0.86 -15.18
CA LEU A 28 -19.65 2.26 -14.77
C LEU A 28 -20.88 2.89 -15.44
N GLY A 29 -22.06 2.31 -15.20
CA GLY A 29 -23.30 2.74 -15.85
C GLY A 29 -23.31 2.38 -17.34
N GLU A 30 -23.12 3.35 -18.22
CA GLU A 30 -23.11 3.16 -19.69
C GLU A 30 -21.74 2.72 -20.25
N LEU A 31 -20.69 2.70 -19.42
CA LEU A 31 -19.33 2.36 -19.83
C LEU A 31 -18.82 1.10 -19.11
N ILE A 32 -17.95 0.34 -19.78
CA ILE A 32 -17.25 -0.80 -19.19
C ILE A 32 -15.77 -0.42 -19.06
N ALA A 33 -15.28 -0.42 -17.82
CA ALA A 33 -13.89 -0.22 -17.51
C ALA A 33 -13.17 -1.54 -17.25
N THR A 34 -11.90 -1.60 -17.61
CA THR A 34 -11.00 -2.71 -17.33
C THR A 34 -10.05 -2.31 -16.20
N LEU A 35 -10.02 -3.12 -15.15
CA LEU A 35 -9.08 -3.03 -14.04
C LEU A 35 -8.10 -4.21 -14.11
N PRO A 36 -6.86 -4.01 -14.56
CA PRO A 36 -5.85 -5.05 -14.49
C PRO A 36 -5.43 -5.33 -13.04
N SER A 37 -5.00 -6.56 -12.74
CA SER A 37 -4.56 -6.96 -11.39
C SER A 37 -3.40 -6.12 -10.85
N THR A 38 -2.51 -5.67 -11.75
CA THR A 38 -1.41 -4.76 -11.45
C THR A 38 -1.85 -3.38 -10.97
N GLU A 39 -3.07 -2.97 -11.27
CA GLU A 39 -3.66 -1.69 -10.86
C GLU A 39 -4.59 -1.83 -9.66
N TYR A 40 -4.80 -3.05 -9.16
CA TYR A 40 -5.58 -3.34 -7.96
C TYR A 40 -4.71 -3.40 -6.68
N SER A 41 -3.52 -4.03 -6.74
CA SER A 41 -2.63 -4.17 -5.59
C SER A 41 -1.16 -3.95 -5.96
N TRP A 42 -0.38 -3.38 -5.03
CA TRP A 42 1.07 -3.21 -5.19
C TRP A 42 1.83 -4.54 -5.16
N ASN A 43 1.16 -5.62 -4.76
CA ASN A 43 1.74 -6.94 -4.65
C ASN A 43 1.73 -7.71 -5.99
N LYS A 44 2.84 -8.38 -6.31
CA LYS A 44 3.01 -9.13 -7.59
C LYS A 44 2.20 -10.42 -7.66
N ASP A 45 1.76 -10.97 -6.53
CA ASP A 45 1.06 -12.24 -6.40
C ASP A 45 -0.40 -12.08 -5.94
N CYS A 46 -1.12 -11.08 -6.47
CA CYS A 46 -2.52 -10.86 -6.11
C CYS A 46 -3.49 -11.65 -7.03
N ASP A 47 -4.06 -12.74 -6.50
CA ASP A 47 -5.19 -13.45 -7.11
C ASP A 47 -6.50 -12.65 -6.94
N ILE A 48 -6.86 -11.83 -7.93
CA ILE A 48 -8.10 -11.02 -7.92
C ILE A 48 -9.37 -11.84 -7.60
N LYS A 49 -9.43 -13.10 -8.02
CA LYS A 49 -10.57 -14.00 -7.76
C LYS A 49 -10.81 -14.29 -6.28
N LYS A 50 -9.79 -14.19 -5.44
CA LYS A 50 -9.91 -14.39 -3.99
C LYS A 50 -10.29 -13.11 -3.26
N VAL A 51 -10.01 -11.96 -3.87
CA VAL A 51 -10.17 -10.65 -3.22
C VAL A 51 -11.47 -9.95 -3.64
N LEU A 52 -11.97 -10.22 -4.84
CA LEU A 52 -13.17 -9.58 -5.39
C LEU A 52 -14.22 -10.62 -5.80
N SER A 53 -15.49 -10.30 -5.54
CA SER A 53 -16.65 -11.07 -6.01
C SER A 53 -17.35 -10.38 -7.17
N VAL A 54 -17.92 -11.16 -8.09
CA VAL A 54 -18.76 -10.61 -9.16
C VAL A 54 -19.98 -9.95 -8.52
N GLY A 55 -20.18 -8.68 -8.81
CA GLY A 55 -21.23 -7.85 -8.23
C GLY A 55 -20.78 -6.89 -7.14
N ASP A 56 -19.53 -6.95 -6.70
CA ASP A 56 -18.98 -5.98 -5.74
C ASP A 56 -18.90 -4.58 -6.33
N VAL A 57 -19.14 -3.58 -5.49
CA VAL A 57 -18.97 -2.17 -5.87
C VAL A 57 -17.57 -1.75 -5.48
N ILE A 58 -16.77 -1.39 -6.46
CA ILE A 58 -15.41 -0.89 -6.25
C ILE A 58 -15.30 0.56 -6.71
N THR A 59 -14.45 1.30 -6.02
CA THR A 59 -14.09 2.65 -6.42
C THR A 59 -12.76 2.55 -7.15
N ALA A 60 -12.66 3.12 -8.35
CA ALA A 60 -11.45 3.13 -9.17
C ALA A 60 -11.24 4.51 -9.80
N VAL A 61 -9.99 4.90 -10.07
CA VAL A 61 -9.65 6.14 -10.79
C VAL A 61 -9.49 5.83 -12.26
N VAL A 62 -10.03 6.68 -13.12
CA VAL A 62 -9.86 6.53 -14.56
C VAL A 62 -8.45 6.94 -14.99
N ILE A 63 -7.72 6.02 -15.59
CA ILE A 63 -6.33 6.24 -16.02
C ILE A 63 -6.30 6.63 -17.49
N ILE A 64 -7.05 5.89 -18.31
CA ILE A 64 -7.05 5.98 -19.76
C ILE A 64 -8.49 5.88 -20.21
N ILE A 65 -8.89 6.79 -21.09
CA ILE A 65 -10.16 6.74 -21.80
C ILE A 65 -9.82 6.74 -23.26
N ASP A 66 -10.04 5.60 -23.91
CA ASP A 66 -10.09 5.49 -25.36
C ASP A 66 -11.56 5.42 -25.81
N SER A 67 -11.83 5.53 -27.12
CA SER A 67 -13.21 5.63 -27.64
C SER A 67 -14.08 4.42 -27.29
N ASP A 68 -13.47 3.26 -27.01
CA ASP A 68 -14.16 2.01 -26.66
C ASP A 68 -13.60 1.33 -25.38
N ILE A 69 -12.43 1.77 -24.89
CA ILE A 69 -11.72 1.11 -23.78
C ILE A 69 -11.46 2.13 -22.67
N VAL A 70 -12.06 1.90 -21.50
CA VAL A 70 -11.74 2.64 -20.28
C VAL A 70 -10.85 1.77 -19.41
N VAL A 71 -9.71 2.28 -18.97
CA VAL A 71 -8.84 1.60 -17.99
C VAL A 71 -8.92 2.34 -16.67
N VAL A 72 -9.18 1.60 -15.60
CA VAL A 72 -9.28 2.15 -14.25
C VAL A 72 -8.25 1.52 -13.31
N SER A 73 -7.86 2.28 -12.29
CA SER A 73 -6.89 1.89 -11.27
C SER A 73 -7.43 2.12 -9.88
N VAL A 74 -7.36 1.10 -9.03
CA VAL A 74 -7.64 1.25 -7.60
C VAL A 74 -6.39 1.78 -6.88
N LYS A 75 -5.19 1.46 -7.37
CA LYS A 75 -3.92 2.00 -6.83
C LYS A 75 -3.87 3.52 -6.81
N ARG A 76 -4.39 4.18 -7.85
CA ARG A 76 -4.40 5.65 -7.93
C ARG A 76 -5.40 6.32 -6.99
N LEU A 77 -6.34 5.56 -6.43
CA LEU A 77 -7.29 6.03 -5.42
C LEU A 77 -6.68 6.09 -4.03
N ASN A 78 -5.79 5.15 -3.73
CA ASN A 78 -4.92 5.28 -2.58
C ASN A 78 -3.99 6.45 -2.87
N LYS A 79 -4.28 7.58 -2.22
CA LYS A 79 -3.33 8.68 -2.08
C LYS A 79 -1.99 8.06 -1.74
N ASN A 80 -0.94 8.51 -2.40
CA ASN A 80 0.43 8.14 -2.07
C ASN A 80 0.55 8.13 -0.54
N PRO A 81 0.84 6.99 0.12
CA PRO A 81 0.84 6.92 1.59
C PRO A 81 1.81 7.94 2.20
N TRP A 82 2.80 8.36 1.41
CA TRP A 82 3.73 9.45 1.72
C TRP A 82 3.14 10.86 1.72
N ASN A 83 1.98 11.11 1.10
CA ASN A 83 1.31 12.40 1.18
C ASN A 83 0.58 12.58 2.51
N GLU A 84 0.15 11.49 3.14
CA GLU A 84 -0.57 11.51 4.42
C GLU A 84 0.32 11.04 5.58
N VAL A 85 1.56 10.62 5.33
CA VAL A 85 2.50 10.15 6.37
C VAL A 85 2.73 11.20 7.45
N ASP A 86 2.94 12.46 7.08
CA ASP A 86 3.15 13.57 8.01
C ASP A 86 1.90 13.89 8.85
N SER A 87 0.71 13.50 8.37
CA SER A 87 -0.57 13.70 9.09
C SER A 87 -0.98 12.47 9.92
N ASN A 88 -0.63 11.28 9.46
CA ASN A 88 -0.98 10.01 10.11
C ASN A 88 0.05 9.56 11.14
N TYR A 89 1.31 9.95 10.97
CA TYR A 89 2.43 9.52 11.80
C TYR A 89 3.16 10.72 12.42
N VAL A 90 3.28 10.71 13.73
CA VAL A 90 3.99 11.75 14.50
C VAL A 90 5.32 11.19 14.98
N ILE A 91 6.38 12.00 14.96
CA ILE A 91 7.66 11.63 15.58
C ILE A 91 7.43 11.36 17.08
N GLY A 92 7.86 10.20 17.56
CA GLY A 92 7.62 9.70 18.91
C GLY A 92 6.37 8.83 19.05
N GLN A 93 5.60 8.63 17.98
CA GLN A 93 4.45 7.73 17.98
C GLN A 93 4.89 6.28 17.87
N LYS A 94 4.27 5.41 18.67
CA LYS A 94 4.40 3.95 18.57
C LYS A 94 3.46 3.42 17.50
N VAL A 95 4.01 2.63 16.58
CA VAL A 95 3.34 2.08 15.43
C VAL A 95 3.65 0.60 15.33
N LYS A 96 2.70 -0.19 14.83
CA LYS A 96 2.91 -1.61 14.57
C LYS A 96 3.24 -1.80 13.10
N GLY A 97 4.29 -2.56 12.85
CA GLY A 97 4.75 -2.86 11.50
C GLY A 97 5.20 -4.30 11.37
N ASN A 98 5.17 -4.78 10.13
CA ASN A 98 5.60 -6.11 9.80
C ASN A 98 7.03 -6.08 9.22
N VAL A 99 7.91 -6.97 9.68
CA VAL A 99 9.29 -7.05 9.21
C VAL A 99 9.31 -7.68 7.81
N ASN A 100 9.51 -6.87 6.78
CA ASN A 100 9.55 -7.35 5.39
C ASN A 100 10.91 -7.96 5.03
N ASN A 101 12.02 -7.42 5.55
CA ASN A 101 13.37 -7.90 5.24
C ASN A 101 14.35 -7.56 6.37
N ILE A 102 15.31 -8.44 6.66
CA ILE A 102 16.32 -8.24 7.71
C ILE A 102 17.72 -8.20 7.07
N VAL A 103 18.52 -7.21 7.45
CA VAL A 103 19.90 -7.02 6.96
C VAL A 103 20.87 -6.94 8.13
N SER A 104 22.16 -7.19 7.90
CA SER A 104 23.17 -7.24 8.97
C SER A 104 23.32 -5.92 9.77
N PHE A 105 22.79 -4.80 9.27
CA PHE A 105 22.83 -3.49 9.94
C PHE A 105 21.45 -2.99 10.43
N GLY A 106 20.37 -3.74 10.22
CA GLY A 106 19.02 -3.30 10.57
C GLY A 106 17.90 -4.21 10.05
N ALA A 107 16.66 -3.75 10.13
CA ALA A 107 15.50 -4.43 9.57
C ALA A 107 14.58 -3.44 8.88
N PHE A 108 13.99 -3.85 7.77
CA PHE A 108 12.96 -3.11 7.07
C PHE A 108 11.60 -3.51 7.64
N VAL A 109 10.91 -2.51 8.18
CA VAL A 109 9.59 -2.64 8.77
C VAL A 109 8.61 -1.92 7.87
N GLU A 110 7.61 -2.65 7.40
CA GLU A 110 6.50 -2.13 6.61
C GLU A 110 5.32 -1.87 7.54
N LEU A 111 4.82 -0.63 7.56
CA LEU A 111 3.62 -0.28 8.35
C LEU A 111 2.35 -0.52 7.53
N GLU A 112 2.34 -0.03 6.30
CA GLU A 112 1.21 -0.08 5.38
C GLU A 112 1.72 -0.26 3.94
N ASP A 113 0.81 -0.62 3.02
CA ASP A 113 1.10 -0.93 1.62
C ASP A 113 1.85 0.24 0.93
N GLY A 114 3.17 0.10 0.75
CA GLY A 114 4.05 1.11 0.16
C GLY A 114 4.73 2.09 1.12
N LEU A 115 4.58 1.88 2.44
CA LEU A 115 5.21 2.66 3.50
C LEU A 115 6.19 1.80 4.30
N GLN A 116 7.47 1.94 3.94
CA GLN A 116 8.57 1.18 4.53
C GLN A 116 9.49 2.10 5.32
N GLY A 117 9.93 1.61 6.47
CA GLY A 117 10.98 2.25 7.23
C GLY A 117 12.05 1.30 7.70
N LEU A 118 13.15 1.88 8.15
CA LEU A 118 14.35 1.18 8.54
C LEU A 118 14.52 1.28 10.05
N LEU A 119 14.61 0.11 10.68
CA LEU A 119 14.99 -0.05 12.07
C LEU A 119 16.50 -0.31 12.12
N HIS A 120 17.25 0.60 12.74
CA HIS A 120 18.71 0.46 12.84
C HIS A 120 19.07 -0.54 13.94
N LYS A 121 20.12 -1.37 13.75
CA LYS A 121 20.56 -2.34 14.79
C LYS A 121 20.90 -1.69 16.14
N ASN A 122 21.41 -0.45 16.12
CA ASN A 122 21.74 0.31 17.33
C ASN A 122 20.49 0.74 18.11
N GLU A 123 19.37 0.83 17.42
CA GLU A 123 18.07 1.18 17.97
C GLU A 123 17.25 -0.06 18.36
N MET A 124 17.77 -1.28 18.12
CA MET A 124 17.15 -2.54 18.54
C MET A 124 17.60 -3.01 19.93
N SER A 125 18.85 -2.75 20.32
CA SER A 125 19.41 -3.26 21.57
C SER A 125 20.54 -2.36 22.06
N LEU A 126 20.52 -1.99 23.35
CA LEU A 126 21.51 -1.11 23.98
C LEU A 126 22.94 -1.69 23.97
N ASP A 127 23.07 -3.02 23.95
CA ASP A 127 24.36 -3.71 24.10
C ASP A 127 25.10 -3.91 22.76
N GLY A 128 24.48 -3.60 21.61
CA GLY A 128 25.09 -3.71 20.28
C GLY A 128 25.58 -5.11 19.87
N LYS A 129 25.32 -6.14 20.68
CA LYS A 129 25.83 -7.52 20.56
C LYS A 129 24.83 -8.53 20.00
N SER A 130 23.59 -8.12 19.78
CA SER A 130 22.53 -9.01 19.28
C SER A 130 22.40 -8.83 17.77
N GLU A 131 22.56 -9.93 17.02
CA GLU A 131 22.28 -9.89 15.58
C GLU A 131 20.78 -9.62 15.37
N PRO A 132 20.41 -8.72 14.44
CA PRO A 132 19.01 -8.41 14.15
C PRO A 132 18.22 -9.66 13.74
N SER A 133 18.85 -10.62 13.07
CA SER A 133 18.30 -11.93 12.70
C SER A 133 18.00 -12.86 13.90
N SER A 134 18.58 -12.58 15.07
CA SER A 134 18.30 -13.34 16.30
C SER A 134 17.19 -12.70 17.15
N ILE A 135 16.86 -11.43 16.90
CA ILE A 135 15.84 -10.67 17.64
C ILE A 135 14.53 -10.56 16.85
N LEU A 136 14.64 -10.44 15.52
CA LEU A 136 13.53 -10.25 14.60
C LEU A 136 13.45 -11.42 13.65
N THR A 137 12.22 -11.81 13.34
CA THR A 137 11.91 -12.80 12.31
C THR A 137 11.30 -12.11 11.10
N GLU A 138 11.63 -12.55 9.89
CA GLU A 138 10.92 -12.08 8.69
C GLU A 138 9.42 -12.41 8.80
N ASN A 139 8.58 -11.50 8.35
CA ASN A 139 7.12 -11.50 8.47
C ASN A 139 6.55 -11.34 9.90
N GLN A 140 7.39 -11.00 10.88
CA GLN A 140 6.94 -10.78 12.26
C GLN A 140 6.34 -9.38 12.43
N GLU A 141 5.22 -9.29 13.15
CA GLU A 141 4.68 -8.01 13.62
C GLU A 141 5.47 -7.53 14.85
N ILE A 142 5.97 -6.30 14.79
CA ILE A 142 6.68 -5.63 15.87
C ILE A 142 6.12 -4.23 16.11
N GLU A 143 6.19 -3.76 17.36
CA GLU A 143 5.88 -2.37 17.71
C GLU A 143 7.19 -1.57 17.70
N VAL A 144 7.20 -0.46 16.97
CA VAL A 144 8.35 0.43 16.81
C VAL A 144 7.93 1.88 16.99
N GLU A 145 8.86 2.74 17.39
CA GLU A 145 8.64 4.16 17.53
C GLU A 145 9.20 4.93 16.32
N VAL A 146 8.43 5.88 15.81
CA VAL A 146 8.84 6.74 14.70
C VAL A 146 9.86 7.77 15.20
N ILE A 147 11.11 7.68 14.75
CA ILE A 147 12.15 8.66 15.14
C ILE A 147 12.33 9.78 14.11
N SER A 148 12.07 9.49 12.84
CA SER A 148 12.19 10.47 11.76
C SER A 148 11.37 10.03 10.55
N ILE A 149 10.74 10.99 9.89
CA ILE A 149 9.97 10.78 8.67
C ILE A 149 10.59 11.65 7.57
N GLU A 150 11.05 11.02 6.49
CA GLU A 150 11.53 11.70 5.29
C GLU A 150 10.54 11.41 4.14
N SER A 151 9.47 12.20 4.04
CA SER A 151 8.43 12.05 3.02
C SER A 151 8.95 12.26 1.59
N ASP A 152 9.91 13.17 1.40
CA ASP A 152 10.60 13.38 0.10
C ASP A 152 11.35 12.13 -0.40
N LYS A 153 12.03 11.43 0.51
CA LYS A 153 12.86 10.25 0.18
C LYS A 153 12.11 8.94 0.30
N LYS A 154 10.86 8.99 0.72
CA LYS A 154 10.04 7.81 1.01
C LYS A 154 10.73 6.88 1.99
N ARG A 155 11.21 7.44 3.11
CA ARG A 155 11.85 6.66 4.18
C ARG A 155 11.35 7.11 5.55
N ILE A 156 11.09 6.14 6.41
CA ILE A 156 10.85 6.37 7.84
C ILE A 156 11.96 5.66 8.60
N SER A 157 12.43 6.28 9.67
CA SER A 157 13.37 5.63 10.58
C SER A 157 12.62 5.26 11.84
N PHE A 158 12.88 4.04 12.32
CA PHE A 158 12.24 3.46 13.49
C PHE A 158 13.24 3.17 14.59
N SER A 159 12.77 3.14 15.83
CA SER A 159 13.51 2.68 17.00
C SER A 159 12.70 1.69 17.82
N LEU A 160 13.35 0.67 18.35
CA LEU A 160 12.76 -0.34 19.25
C LEU A 160 13.17 -0.08 20.72
N LYS A 161 14.02 0.94 20.94
CA LYS A 161 14.71 1.19 22.21
C LYS A 161 13.79 1.69 23.33
N TYR A 162 12.66 2.32 23.01
CA TYR A 162 11.76 2.93 24.01
C TYR A 162 10.87 1.95 24.78
N GLN A 163 11.13 0.64 24.67
CA GLN A 163 10.35 -0.40 25.34
C GLN A 163 11.13 -1.20 26.40
N LEU A 164 12.28 -0.70 26.86
CA LEU A 164 13.06 -1.28 27.96
C LEU A 164 13.34 -0.26 29.07
#